data_AF-A0A5M9MAZ3-F1
#
_entry.id   AF-A0A5M9MAZ3-F1
#
_cell.length_a   1.000
_cell.length_b   1.000
_cell.length_c   1.000
_cell.angle_alpha   90.00
_cell.angle_beta   90.00
_cell.angle_gamma   90.00
#
_symmetry.space_group_name_H-M   'P 1'
#
loop_
_entity.id
_entity.type
_entity.pdbx_description
1 polymer ?
#
loop_
_entity_poly.entity_id
_entity_poly.type
_entity_poly.pdbx_seq_one_letter_code
_entity_poly.pdbx_strand_id
1 'polypeptide(L)'
;MTHPGDPHSIQPSGCITTRDFDIRTDFPMYRVYRGGKSIGSRRDLLDVWSDDYVGFLIGCSFSFEAALTAAGLPPRHQKTNSMVAMYRTNLPLLPAGIFTGATCIVSMRPYRQDRIQAVRDVTRPYLATHGEPVAWGWEAVIALGIKDIQCPDFGDPPDLEDGEVPVFWACGVTPQMAVESAGDKIEDLVFAHEPGHMLVTDYTAEDLQKLGRS
;
A
#
# COMPACT_ATOMS: atom_id res chain seq x y z
N MET A 1 -14.07 -6.23 1.11
CA MET A 1 -13.81 -7.58 0.55
C MET A 1 -15.02 -8.04 -0.24
N THR A 2 -14.84 -8.87 -1.26
CA THR A 2 -15.94 -9.51 -1.97
C THR A 2 -16.43 -10.75 -1.21
N HIS A 3 -17.58 -11.29 -1.59
CA HIS A 3 -17.94 -12.66 -1.20
C HIS A 3 -17.16 -13.67 -2.09
N PRO A 4 -16.93 -14.91 -1.63
CA PRO A 4 -16.35 -15.95 -2.47
C PRO A 4 -17.11 -16.10 -3.79
N GLY A 5 -16.37 -16.00 -4.90
CA GLY A 5 -16.89 -16.19 -6.25
C GLY A 5 -17.71 -15.02 -6.80
N ASP A 6 -18.11 -14.05 -5.97
CA ASP A 6 -18.86 -12.87 -6.40
C ASP A 6 -17.89 -11.73 -6.78
N PRO A 7 -17.71 -11.42 -8.06
CA PRO A 7 -16.83 -10.34 -8.48
C PRO A 7 -17.53 -8.97 -8.50
N HIS A 8 -18.85 -8.93 -8.27
CA HIS A 8 -19.69 -7.75 -8.48
C HIS A 8 -20.05 -7.00 -7.20
N SER A 9 -19.79 -7.59 -6.03
CA SER A 9 -20.13 -6.99 -4.74
C SER A 9 -18.89 -6.78 -3.88
N ILE A 10 -18.75 -5.59 -3.29
CA ILE A 10 -17.71 -5.28 -2.31
C ILE A 10 -18.34 -4.82 -0.99
N GLN A 11 -17.78 -5.27 0.13
CA GLN A 11 -18.08 -4.75 1.46
C GLN A 11 -16.94 -3.88 2.00
N PRO A 12 -17.25 -2.72 2.62
CA PRO A 12 -18.58 -2.10 2.74
C PRO A 12 -19.16 -1.63 1.40
N SER A 13 -20.48 -1.78 1.21
CA SER A 13 -21.18 -1.51 -0.06
C SER A 13 -21.18 -0.05 -0.50
N GLY A 14 -20.84 0.87 0.40
CA GLY A 14 -20.66 2.28 0.04
C GLY A 14 -19.38 2.53 -0.77
N CYS A 15 -18.43 1.59 -0.78
CA CYS A 15 -17.13 1.77 -1.43
C CYS A 15 -17.26 1.96 -2.94
N ILE A 16 -18.18 1.22 -3.55
CA ILE A 16 -18.52 1.29 -4.97
C ILE A 16 -20.04 1.23 -5.06
N THR A 17 -20.62 2.28 -5.63
CA THR A 17 -22.06 2.51 -5.71
C THR A 17 -22.62 2.20 -7.10
N THR A 18 -21.75 2.06 -8.09
CA THR A 18 -22.12 1.67 -9.45
C THR A 18 -22.56 0.21 -9.49
N ARG A 19 -23.56 -0.09 -10.33
CA ARG A 19 -24.16 -1.43 -10.41
C ARG A 19 -23.45 -2.36 -11.39
N ASP A 20 -22.58 -1.80 -12.22
CA ASP A 20 -21.80 -2.50 -13.23
C ASP A 20 -20.39 -2.84 -12.76
N PHE A 21 -20.09 -2.64 -11.47
CA PHE A 21 -18.80 -2.99 -10.89
C PHE A 21 -18.46 -4.47 -11.14
N ASP A 22 -17.24 -4.70 -11.60
CA ASP A 22 -16.66 -6.03 -11.74
C ASP A 22 -15.17 -5.97 -11.41
N ILE A 23 -14.80 -6.56 -10.28
CA ILE A 23 -13.41 -6.58 -9.79
C ILE A 23 -12.45 -7.27 -10.77
N ARG A 24 -12.96 -8.05 -11.74
CA ARG A 24 -12.16 -8.76 -12.75
C ARG A 24 -11.78 -7.88 -13.94
N THR A 25 -12.44 -6.74 -14.13
CA THR A 25 -12.22 -5.87 -15.31
C THR A 25 -11.90 -4.42 -14.97
N ASP A 26 -12.30 -3.94 -13.78
CA ASP A 26 -12.32 -2.50 -13.50
C ASP A 26 -10.97 -1.94 -13.06
N PHE A 27 -9.95 -2.78 -12.86
CA PHE A 27 -8.58 -2.31 -12.75
C PHE A 27 -7.96 -2.18 -14.15
N PRO A 28 -7.19 -1.10 -14.41
CA PRO A 28 -6.53 -0.93 -15.71
C PRO A 28 -5.56 -2.07 -16.08
N MET A 29 -4.91 -2.68 -15.08
CA MET A 29 -4.02 -3.83 -15.26
C MET A 29 -3.83 -4.63 -13.97
N TYR A 30 -3.84 -5.95 -14.10
CA TYR A 30 -3.61 -6.92 -13.04
C TYR A 30 -2.23 -7.56 -13.19
N ARG A 31 -1.61 -7.89 -12.06
CA ARG A 31 -0.45 -8.77 -11.96
C ARG A 31 -0.88 -10.13 -11.46
N VAL A 32 -0.45 -11.19 -12.13
CA VAL A 32 -0.80 -12.58 -11.81
C VAL A 32 0.38 -13.27 -11.16
N TYR A 33 0.13 -13.97 -10.05
CA TYR A 33 1.12 -14.74 -9.31
C TYR A 33 0.76 -16.22 -9.29
N ARG A 34 1.78 -17.08 -9.37
CA ARG A 34 1.68 -18.53 -9.14
C ARG A 34 2.89 -18.99 -8.33
N GLY A 35 2.66 -19.73 -7.25
CA GLY A 35 3.75 -20.18 -6.37
C GLY A 35 4.57 -19.02 -5.82
N GLY A 36 3.92 -17.90 -5.48
CA GLY A 36 4.59 -16.70 -4.96
C GLY A 36 5.47 -15.95 -5.96
N LYS A 37 5.38 -16.24 -7.26
CA LYS A 37 6.13 -15.53 -8.31
C LYS A 37 5.19 -14.88 -9.30
N SER A 38 5.48 -13.64 -9.69
CA SER A 38 4.77 -12.99 -10.78
C SER A 38 5.02 -13.75 -12.09
N ILE A 39 3.94 -14.14 -12.76
CA ILE A 39 3.98 -14.84 -14.05
C ILE A 39 3.57 -13.93 -15.23
N GLY A 40 3.29 -12.66 -14.95
CA GLY A 40 2.96 -11.66 -15.95
C GLY A 40 1.78 -10.77 -15.56
N SER A 41 1.39 -9.91 -16.48
CA SER A 41 0.30 -8.95 -16.30
C SER A 41 -0.84 -9.23 -17.28
N ARG A 42 -2.06 -8.90 -16.91
CA ARG A 42 -3.26 -9.03 -17.75
C ARG A 42 -4.19 -7.83 -17.60
N ARG A 43 -5.09 -7.63 -18.55
CA ARG A 43 -6.09 -6.55 -18.51
C ARG A 43 -7.38 -6.95 -17.82
N ASP A 44 -7.65 -8.24 -17.72
CA ASP A 44 -8.82 -8.75 -17.02
C ASP A 44 -8.54 -10.13 -16.39
N LEU A 45 -9.50 -10.58 -15.57
CA LEU A 45 -9.51 -11.87 -14.89
C LEU A 45 -10.64 -12.80 -15.31
N LEU A 46 -11.36 -12.51 -16.40
CA LEU A 46 -12.60 -13.22 -16.75
C LEU A 46 -12.40 -14.72 -17.00
N ASP A 47 -11.27 -15.10 -17.58
CA ASP A 47 -10.95 -16.47 -17.98
C ASP A 47 -10.32 -17.33 -16.87
N VAL A 48 -9.89 -16.71 -15.77
CA VAL A 48 -9.24 -17.42 -14.66
C VAL A 48 -9.94 -17.27 -13.32
N TRP A 49 -10.93 -16.38 -13.21
CA TRP A 49 -11.64 -16.18 -11.95
C TRP A 49 -12.46 -17.41 -11.60
N SER A 50 -12.31 -17.90 -10.36
CA SER A 50 -12.99 -19.08 -9.84
C SER A 50 -14.06 -18.68 -8.80
N ASP A 51 -15.03 -19.58 -8.58
CA ASP A 51 -16.09 -19.42 -7.57
C ASP A 51 -15.55 -19.41 -6.13
N ASP A 52 -14.29 -19.81 -5.92
CA ASP A 52 -13.64 -19.80 -4.60
C ASP A 52 -12.81 -18.53 -4.34
N TYR A 53 -12.69 -17.64 -5.34
CA TYR A 53 -11.84 -16.45 -5.20
C TYR A 53 -12.51 -15.33 -4.41
N VAL A 54 -11.71 -14.63 -3.61
CA VAL A 54 -12.11 -13.48 -2.82
C VAL A 54 -11.21 -12.29 -3.14
N GLY A 55 -11.83 -11.14 -3.39
CA GLY A 55 -11.16 -9.87 -3.63
C GLY A 55 -11.03 -9.02 -2.37
N PHE A 56 -9.86 -8.42 -2.19
CA PHE A 56 -9.60 -7.44 -1.14
C PHE A 56 -9.20 -6.11 -1.75
N LEU A 57 -9.98 -5.06 -1.48
CA LEU A 57 -9.57 -3.68 -1.76
C LEU A 57 -8.81 -3.16 -0.55
N ILE A 58 -7.53 -2.87 -0.75
CA ILE A 58 -6.62 -2.36 0.29
C ILE A 58 -6.22 -0.95 -0.13
N GLY A 59 -6.54 0.02 0.73
CA GLY A 59 -6.34 1.45 0.44
C GLY A 59 -4.86 1.83 0.29
N CYS A 60 -4.61 2.85 -0.53
CA CYS A 60 -3.29 3.41 -0.83
C CYS A 60 -3.15 4.84 -0.29
N SER A 61 -1.91 5.34 -0.18
CA SER A 61 -1.43 6.54 0.52
C SER A 61 -2.01 7.89 0.12
N PHE A 62 -2.82 7.97 -0.95
CA PHE A 62 -3.20 9.25 -1.54
C PHE A 62 -3.98 10.17 -0.59
N SER A 63 -4.79 9.61 0.31
CA SER A 63 -5.63 10.42 1.21
C SER A 63 -4.82 11.21 2.24
N PHE A 64 -3.74 10.65 2.80
CA PHE A 64 -2.94 11.36 3.80
C PHE A 64 -1.93 12.32 3.16
N GLU A 65 -1.45 12.02 1.94
CA GLU A 65 -0.54 12.92 1.23
C GLU A 65 -1.22 14.23 0.81
N ALA A 66 -2.50 14.16 0.43
CA ALA A 66 -3.33 15.34 0.18
C ALA A 66 -3.47 16.18 1.47
N ALA A 67 -3.69 15.53 2.61
CA ALA A 67 -3.79 16.20 3.90
C ALA A 67 -2.47 16.86 4.34
N LEU A 68 -1.34 16.17 4.13
CA LEU A 68 0.00 16.71 4.37
C LEU A 68 0.25 17.94 3.50
N THR A 69 -0.10 17.87 2.21
CA THR A 69 0.01 19.02 1.28
C THR A 69 -0.85 20.20 1.74
N ALA A 70 -2.12 19.95 2.11
CA ALA A 70 -3.01 20.99 2.62
C ALA A 70 -2.51 21.62 3.93
N ALA A 71 -1.77 20.87 4.75
CA ALA A 71 -1.13 21.35 5.96
C ALA A 71 0.22 22.05 5.73
N GLY A 72 0.64 22.27 4.47
CA GLY A 72 1.92 22.88 4.14
C GLY A 72 3.13 21.96 4.32
N LEU A 73 2.90 20.64 4.37
CA LEU A 73 3.90 19.58 4.47
C LEU A 73 3.89 18.66 3.23
N PRO A 74 3.88 19.19 1.99
CA PRO A 74 3.81 18.36 0.79
C PRO A 74 4.97 17.36 0.70
N PRO A 75 4.70 16.07 0.46
CA PRO A 75 5.73 15.07 0.23
C PRO A 75 6.68 15.46 -0.91
N ARG A 76 7.98 15.20 -0.73
CA ARG A 76 9.03 15.57 -1.70
C ARG A 76 8.77 15.01 -3.10
N HIS A 77 8.40 13.74 -3.21
CA HIS A 77 8.19 13.05 -4.49
C HIS A 77 7.10 13.69 -5.36
N GLN A 78 6.10 14.34 -4.73
CA GLN A 78 5.08 15.10 -5.46
C GLN A 78 5.64 16.38 -6.09
N LYS A 79 6.62 17.02 -5.45
CA LYS A 79 7.30 18.22 -5.99
C LYS A 79 8.28 17.88 -7.10
N THR A 80 8.93 16.73 -7.00
CA THR A 80 9.95 16.26 -7.95
C THR A 80 9.37 15.41 -9.07
N ASN A 81 8.06 15.11 -9.04
CA ASN A 81 7.39 14.21 -9.97
C ASN A 81 8.08 12.84 -10.06
N SER A 82 8.49 12.30 -8.91
CA SER A 82 9.13 10.99 -8.78
C SER A 82 8.22 10.00 -8.06
N MET A 83 8.53 8.71 -8.17
CA MET A 83 7.89 7.69 -7.36
C MET A 83 8.42 7.73 -5.93
N VAL A 84 7.56 7.44 -4.96
CA VAL A 84 7.96 7.36 -3.54
C VAL A 84 8.95 6.20 -3.33
N ALA A 85 10.01 6.45 -2.58
CA ALA A 85 11.00 5.43 -2.22
C ALA A 85 10.38 4.41 -1.24
N MET A 86 10.54 3.12 -1.53
CA MET A 86 10.02 2.02 -0.71
C MET A 86 11.12 1.00 -0.42
N TYR A 87 11.13 0.47 0.80
CA TYR A 87 12.17 -0.43 1.30
C TYR A 87 11.56 -1.66 1.97
N ARG A 88 12.14 -2.82 1.67
CA ARG A 88 11.94 -4.05 2.43
C ARG A 88 12.66 -3.89 3.76
N THR A 89 11.96 -4.19 4.85
CA THR A 89 12.52 -4.05 6.20
C THR A 89 12.79 -5.42 6.83
N ASN A 90 13.46 -5.41 7.97
CA ASN A 90 13.58 -6.55 8.88
C ASN A 90 12.39 -6.67 9.86
N LEU A 91 11.39 -5.78 9.78
CA LEU A 91 10.25 -5.76 10.70
C LEU A 91 9.28 -6.89 10.33
N PRO A 92 9.13 -7.94 11.17
CA PRO A 92 8.29 -9.08 10.83
C PRO A 92 6.81 -8.69 10.85
N LEU A 93 6.04 -9.26 9.93
CA LEU A 93 4.58 -9.20 10.00
C LEU A 93 4.08 -10.17 11.07
N LEU A 94 2.92 -9.83 11.66
CA LEU A 94 2.21 -10.77 12.52
C LEU A 94 1.71 -11.95 11.65
N PRO A 95 2.04 -13.20 12.01
CA PRO A 95 1.66 -14.36 11.22
C PRO A 95 0.14 -14.60 11.27
N ALA A 96 -0.42 -15.03 10.14
CA ALA A 96 -1.83 -15.42 10.03
C ALA A 96 -1.98 -16.61 9.08
N GLY A 97 -2.38 -17.77 9.61
CA GLY A 97 -2.53 -19.00 8.83
C GLY A 97 -1.24 -19.38 8.10
N ILE A 98 -1.30 -19.52 6.77
CA ILE A 98 -0.14 -19.85 5.93
C ILE A 98 0.80 -18.66 5.70
N PHE A 99 0.33 -17.43 5.93
CA PHE A 99 1.07 -16.18 5.74
C PHE A 99 2.00 -15.95 6.92
N THR A 100 3.22 -16.45 6.81
CA THR A 100 4.26 -16.42 7.84
C THR A 100 5.61 -16.09 7.24
N GLY A 101 6.48 -15.37 7.95
CA GLY A 101 7.87 -15.12 7.53
C GLY A 101 8.08 -13.92 6.61
N ALA A 102 7.01 -13.22 6.24
CA ALA A 102 7.09 -11.96 5.51
C ALA A 102 7.43 -10.79 6.45
N THR A 103 8.02 -9.75 5.87
CA THR A 103 8.35 -8.49 6.55
C THR A 103 7.55 -7.32 5.97
N CYS A 104 7.43 -6.25 6.75
CA CYS A 104 6.76 -5.02 6.34
C CYS A 104 7.57 -4.29 5.26
N ILE A 105 6.92 -3.80 4.21
CA ILE A 105 7.50 -2.78 3.34
C ILE A 105 7.14 -1.42 3.91
N VAL A 106 8.10 -0.50 3.95
CA VAL A 106 7.86 0.89 4.29
C VAL A 106 8.05 1.79 3.08
N SER A 107 7.24 2.83 2.97
CA SER A 107 7.47 3.98 2.09
C SER A 107 8.10 5.12 2.90
N MET A 108 9.03 5.86 2.31
CA MET A 108 9.79 6.90 2.99
C MET A 108 9.54 8.27 2.35
N ARG A 109 9.32 9.28 3.20
CA ARG A 109 9.27 10.68 2.80
C ARG A 109 10.18 11.51 3.73
N PRO A 110 11.02 12.40 3.20
CA PRO A 110 11.89 13.23 4.02
C PRO A 110 11.09 14.38 4.65
N TYR A 111 11.35 14.67 5.92
CA TYR A 111 10.84 15.86 6.61
C TYR A 111 11.89 16.39 7.58
N ARG A 112 11.87 17.71 7.82
CA ARG A 112 12.67 18.31 8.88
C ARG A 112 12.29 17.76 10.24
N GLN A 113 13.29 17.58 11.11
CA GLN A 113 13.08 17.00 12.44
C GLN A 113 12.08 17.79 13.31
N ASP A 114 12.06 19.12 13.18
CA ASP A 114 11.12 20.02 13.86
C ASP A 114 9.68 19.94 13.34
N ARG A 115 9.43 19.28 12.20
CA ARG A 115 8.11 19.10 11.59
C ARG A 115 7.50 17.73 11.85
N ILE A 116 8.24 16.78 12.40
CA ILE A 116 7.77 15.39 12.59
C ILE A 116 6.48 15.34 13.40
N GLN A 117 6.37 16.13 14.48
CA GLN A 117 5.15 16.12 15.29
C GLN A 117 3.92 16.57 14.49
N ALA A 118 4.06 17.62 13.67
CA ALA A 118 2.98 18.07 12.78
C ALA A 118 2.63 17.02 11.72
N VAL A 119 3.63 16.36 11.12
CA VAL A 119 3.42 15.23 10.19
C VAL A 119 2.61 14.11 10.84
N ARG A 120 2.95 13.74 12.08
CA ARG A 120 2.21 12.73 12.86
C ARG A 120 0.78 13.17 13.14
N ASP A 121 0.57 14.40 13.59
CA ASP A 121 -0.76 14.89 13.94
C ASP A 121 -1.69 14.96 12.72
N VAL A 122 -1.16 15.32 11.55
CA VAL A 122 -1.91 15.31 10.28
C VAL A 122 -2.25 13.90 9.82
N THR A 123 -1.34 12.94 9.98
CA THR A 123 -1.49 11.58 9.43
C THR A 123 -2.19 10.60 10.38
N ARG A 124 -2.12 10.82 11.70
CA ARG A 124 -2.73 9.96 12.73
C ARG A 124 -4.21 9.63 12.51
N PRO A 125 -5.08 10.56 12.09
CA PRO A 125 -6.50 10.26 11.87
C PRO A 125 -6.77 9.24 10.75
N TYR A 126 -5.80 8.97 9.88
CA TYR A 126 -5.97 8.10 8.70
C TYR A 126 -5.65 6.63 8.99
N LEU A 127 -6.09 6.11 10.16
CA LEU A 127 -5.81 4.75 10.64
C LEU A 127 -6.25 3.64 9.66
N ALA A 128 -7.36 3.84 8.94
CA ALA A 128 -7.88 2.88 7.96
C ALA A 128 -7.00 2.76 6.69
N THR A 129 -5.93 3.55 6.58
CA THR A 129 -4.96 3.49 5.48
C THR A 129 -3.55 3.25 6.04
N HIS A 130 -2.76 4.32 6.20
CA HIS A 130 -1.39 4.25 6.72
C HIS A 130 -1.26 4.64 8.19
N GLY A 131 -2.13 5.54 8.68
CA GLY A 131 -2.00 6.13 10.01
C GLY A 131 -0.74 7.00 10.16
N GLU A 132 -0.28 7.15 11.41
CA GLU A 132 0.95 7.87 11.71
C GLU A 132 2.21 7.08 11.27
N PRO A 133 3.37 7.74 11.05
CA PRO A 133 4.63 7.08 10.76
C PRO A 133 4.94 5.92 11.71
N VAL A 134 5.41 4.80 11.15
CA VAL A 134 5.85 3.63 11.93
C VAL A 134 7.25 3.82 12.53
N ALA A 135 8.07 4.66 11.91
CA ALA A 135 9.41 5.01 12.38
C ALA A 135 9.90 6.31 11.70
N TRP A 136 10.90 6.97 12.27
CA TRP A 136 11.53 8.16 11.69
C TRP A 136 12.93 8.40 12.26
N GLY A 137 13.73 9.21 11.56
CA GLY A 137 15.09 9.52 11.96
C GLY A 137 16.13 8.57 11.36
N TRP A 138 17.41 8.95 11.46
CA TRP A 138 18.51 8.13 10.94
C TRP A 138 18.68 6.80 11.70
N GLU A 139 18.36 6.77 12.99
CA GLU A 139 18.34 5.52 13.77
C GLU A 139 17.26 4.54 13.26
N ALA A 140 16.13 5.05 12.75
CA ALA A 140 15.08 4.21 12.18
C ALA A 140 15.55 3.48 10.91
N VAL A 141 16.45 4.09 10.11
CA VAL A 141 17.04 3.45 8.92
C VAL A 141 17.74 2.14 9.33
N ILE A 142 18.56 2.22 10.40
CA ILE A 142 19.30 1.08 10.94
C ILE A 142 18.33 0.06 11.56
N ALA A 143 17.38 0.54 12.38
CA ALA A 143 16.42 -0.33 13.06
C ALA A 143 15.58 -1.15 12.08
N LEU A 144 15.17 -0.55 10.96
CA LEU A 144 14.41 -1.20 9.88
C LEU A 144 15.28 -2.07 8.96
N GLY A 145 16.60 -2.08 9.14
CA GLY A 145 17.53 -2.87 8.33
C GLY A 145 17.79 -2.33 6.93
N ILE A 146 17.52 -1.04 6.69
CA ILE A 146 17.77 -0.39 5.40
C ILE A 146 19.26 -0.09 5.28
N LYS A 147 19.93 -0.72 4.31
CA LYS A 147 21.39 -0.62 4.13
C LYS A 147 21.83 0.68 3.49
N ASP A 148 21.09 1.12 2.48
CA ASP A 148 21.35 2.35 1.75
C ASP A 148 20.03 3.03 1.40
N ILE A 149 19.84 4.24 1.91
CA ILE A 149 18.63 5.02 1.66
C ILE A 149 18.53 5.49 0.21
N GLN A 150 19.65 5.63 -0.51
CA GLN A 150 19.64 6.05 -1.91
C GLN A 150 19.34 4.90 -2.89
N CYS A 151 19.26 3.66 -2.39
CA CYS A 151 18.94 2.47 -3.17
C CYS A 151 17.63 1.84 -2.68
N PRO A 152 16.45 2.40 -3.01
CA PRO A 152 15.18 1.79 -2.63
C PRO A 152 14.93 0.48 -3.37
N ASP A 153 14.23 -0.45 -2.72
CA ASP A 153 13.79 -1.71 -3.35
C ASP A 153 12.73 -1.47 -4.43
N PHE A 154 11.93 -0.40 -4.26
CA PHE A 154 10.94 0.05 -5.24
C PHE A 154 10.83 1.58 -5.24
N GLY A 155 10.52 2.14 -6.41
CA GLY A 155 10.41 3.60 -6.60
C GLY A 155 11.76 4.24 -6.94
N ASP A 156 11.83 5.56 -6.82
CA ASP A 156 13.01 6.34 -7.18
C ASP A 156 13.83 6.71 -5.94
N PRO A 157 15.15 6.92 -6.07
CA PRO A 157 15.99 7.43 -4.99
C PRO A 157 15.44 8.73 -4.38
N PRO A 158 15.41 8.85 -3.04
CA PRO A 158 14.88 10.03 -2.39
C PRO A 158 15.83 11.23 -2.48
N ASP A 159 15.26 12.40 -2.74
CA ASP A 159 15.93 13.69 -2.61
C ASP A 159 15.81 14.17 -1.15
N LEU A 160 16.92 14.17 -0.40
CA LEU A 160 17.00 14.63 0.99
C LEU A 160 17.79 15.94 1.08
N GLU A 161 17.23 16.95 1.75
CA GLU A 161 17.90 18.22 2.04
C GLU A 161 18.53 18.25 3.45
N ASP A 162 19.47 19.17 3.66
CA ASP A 162 20.11 19.38 4.95
C ASP A 162 19.08 19.66 6.07
N GLY A 163 19.20 18.88 7.15
CA GLY A 163 18.30 18.95 8.30
C GLY A 163 16.98 18.18 8.14
N GLU A 164 16.77 17.50 7.01
CA GLU A 164 15.72 16.50 6.86
C GLU A 164 16.16 15.13 7.40
N VAL A 165 15.18 14.38 7.87
CA VAL A 165 15.33 13.00 8.29
C VAL A 165 14.31 12.13 7.58
N PRO A 166 14.60 10.83 7.37
CA PRO A 166 13.64 9.93 6.78
C PRO A 166 12.48 9.64 7.73
N VAL A 167 11.26 9.63 7.19
CA VAL A 167 10.04 9.27 7.92
C VAL A 167 9.34 8.14 7.16
N PHE A 168 9.00 7.07 7.87
CA PHE A 168 8.56 5.80 7.28
C PHE A 168 7.11 5.48 7.62
N TRP A 169 6.35 5.02 6.63
CA TRP A 169 4.99 4.50 6.78
C TRP A 169 4.91 3.08 6.21
N ALA A 170 4.21 2.17 6.88
CA ALA A 170 3.90 0.84 6.32
C ALA A 170 3.21 1.00 4.95
N CYS A 171 3.60 0.22 3.94
CA CYS A 171 3.15 0.40 2.56
C CYS A 171 2.15 -0.69 2.14
N GLY A 172 1.18 -0.32 1.30
CA GLY A 172 0.14 -1.21 0.76
C GLY A 172 0.65 -2.31 -0.18
N VAL A 173 1.95 -2.34 -0.50
CA VAL A 173 2.61 -3.46 -1.20
C VAL A 173 2.98 -4.62 -0.27
N THR A 174 2.86 -4.47 1.04
CA THR A 174 3.12 -5.53 2.04
C THR A 174 2.34 -6.84 1.79
N PRO A 175 1.08 -6.85 1.34
CA PRO A 175 0.37 -8.08 0.98
C PRO A 175 1.06 -8.89 -0.12
N GLN A 176 1.72 -8.23 -1.09
CA GLN A 176 2.50 -8.94 -2.12
C GLN A 176 3.63 -9.73 -1.48
N MET A 177 4.26 -9.20 -0.43
CA MET A 177 5.30 -9.89 0.34
C MET A 177 4.77 -11.10 1.10
N ALA A 178 3.56 -10.99 1.67
CA ALA A 178 2.91 -12.12 2.30
C ALA A 178 2.61 -13.24 1.29
N VAL A 179 2.15 -12.89 0.08
CA VAL A 179 1.88 -13.83 -1.01
C VAL A 179 3.17 -14.48 -1.52
N GLU A 180 4.23 -13.71 -1.76
CA GLU A 180 5.54 -14.25 -2.17
C GLU A 180 6.07 -15.24 -1.13
N SER A 181 6.03 -14.87 0.15
CA SER A 181 6.52 -15.70 1.26
C SER A 181 5.67 -16.96 1.51
N ALA A 182 4.38 -16.92 1.19
CA ALA A 182 3.48 -18.07 1.31
C ALA A 182 3.34 -18.85 0.00
N GLY A 183 4.09 -18.48 -1.04
CA GLY A 183 3.92 -18.96 -2.41
C GLY A 183 3.81 -20.48 -2.55
N ASP A 184 4.73 -21.22 -1.92
CA ASP A 184 4.76 -22.69 -1.99
C ASP A 184 3.55 -23.36 -1.29
N LYS A 185 2.77 -22.61 -0.51
CA LYS A 185 1.58 -23.06 0.20
C LYS A 185 0.27 -22.61 -0.46
N ILE A 186 0.35 -21.80 -1.52
CA ILE A 186 -0.81 -21.33 -2.28
C ILE A 186 -0.82 -22.09 -3.61
N GLU A 187 -1.75 -23.05 -3.72
CA GLU A 187 -1.86 -23.91 -4.91
C GLU A 187 -2.40 -23.15 -6.14
N ASP A 188 -3.27 -22.17 -5.89
CA ASP A 188 -4.01 -21.45 -6.91
C ASP A 188 -3.35 -20.13 -7.33
N LEU A 189 -3.96 -19.43 -8.30
CA LEU A 189 -3.49 -18.11 -8.71
C LEU A 189 -3.80 -17.04 -7.65
N VAL A 190 -2.91 -16.06 -7.54
CA VAL A 190 -3.15 -14.83 -6.79
C VAL A 190 -3.07 -13.63 -7.73
N PHE A 191 -3.96 -12.67 -7.55
CA PHE A 191 -3.99 -11.45 -8.36
C PHE A 191 -3.77 -10.22 -7.49
N ALA A 192 -3.05 -9.25 -8.05
CA ALA A 192 -2.96 -7.90 -7.53
C ALA A 192 -3.15 -6.92 -8.69
N HIS A 193 -3.29 -5.63 -8.39
CA HIS A 193 -3.15 -4.61 -9.42
C HIS A 193 -1.66 -4.43 -9.78
N GLU A 194 -1.38 -4.06 -11.03
CA GLU A 194 -0.05 -3.55 -11.37
C GLU A 194 0.19 -2.21 -10.67
N PRO A 195 1.41 -1.94 -10.15
CA PRO A 195 1.73 -0.63 -9.58
C PRO A 195 1.34 0.51 -10.51
N GLY A 196 0.68 1.53 -9.97
CA GLY A 196 0.15 2.67 -10.73
C GLY A 196 -1.19 2.44 -11.45
N HIS A 197 -1.72 1.20 -11.44
CA HIS A 197 -2.96 0.81 -12.09
C HIS A 197 -4.04 0.47 -11.05
N MET A 198 -4.27 1.38 -10.11
CA MET A 198 -5.24 1.19 -9.03
C MET A 198 -6.69 1.35 -9.51
N LEU A 199 -7.62 0.67 -8.83
CA LEU A 199 -9.04 0.93 -8.92
C LEU A 199 -9.39 2.26 -8.24
N VAL A 200 -10.20 3.08 -8.91
CA VAL A 200 -10.78 4.29 -8.32
C VAL A 200 -12.15 3.95 -7.75
N THR A 201 -12.36 4.26 -6.47
CA THR A 201 -13.61 3.98 -5.74
C THR A 201 -14.46 5.24 -5.60
N ASP A 202 -15.73 5.09 -5.21
CA ASP A 202 -16.62 6.23 -4.91
C ASP A 202 -16.35 6.87 -3.54
N TYR A 203 -15.53 6.22 -2.69
CA TYR A 203 -15.13 6.78 -1.41
C TYR A 203 -14.27 8.03 -1.54
N THR A 204 -14.68 9.06 -0.82
CA THR A 204 -13.91 10.28 -0.64
C THR A 204 -12.91 10.14 0.51
N ALA A 205 -11.96 11.07 0.60
CA ALA A 205 -11.04 11.14 1.75
C ALA A 205 -11.80 11.31 3.08
N GLU A 206 -12.94 11.99 3.08
CA GLU A 206 -13.78 12.16 4.28
C GLU A 206 -14.43 10.84 4.73
N ASP A 207 -14.84 9.99 3.78
CA ASP A 207 -15.44 8.69 4.09
C ASP A 207 -14.40 7.75 4.73
N LEU A 208 -13.16 7.77 4.24
CA LEU A 208 -12.05 7.02 4.83
C LEU A 208 -11.75 7.45 6.27
N GLN A 209 -11.86 8.74 6.60
CA GLN A 209 -11.68 9.22 7.98
C GLN A 209 -12.77 8.70 8.92
N LYS A 210 -14.00 8.50 8.43
CA LYS A 210 -15.11 7.97 9.22
C LYS A 210 -14.93 6.47 9.51
N LEU A 211 -14.39 5.71 8.55
CA LEU A 211 -14.12 4.27 8.71
C LEU A 211 -13.07 3.96 9.78
N GLY A 212 -12.09 4.85 9.98
CA GLY A 212 -11.07 4.67 11.03
C GLY A 212 -11.55 4.95 12.46
N ARG A 213 -12.81 5.35 12.64
CA ARG A 213 -13.42 5.69 13.95
C ARG A 213 -14.46 4.68 14.45
N SER A 214 -14.74 3.64 13.68
CA SER A 214 -15.70 2.57 14.01
C SER A 214 -15.02 1.35 14.63
#